data_AF-D5FFW7-F1
#
_entry.id   AF-D5FFW7-F1
#
_cell.length_a   1.000
_cell.length_b   1.000
_cell.length_c   1.000
_cell.angle_alpha   90.00
_cell.angle_beta   90.00
_cell.angle_gamma   90.00
#
_symmetry.space_group_name_H-M   'P 1'
#
loop_
_entity.id
_entity.type
_entity.pdbx_description
1 polymer ?
#
loop_
_entity_poly.entity_id
_entity_poly.type
_entity_poly.pdbx_seq_one_letter_code
_entity_poly.pdbx_strand_id
1 'polypeptide(L)' 'SIFQTLRLVQAFQFTDKHGEVCPAGWKPGADTIRPNVKDSQKYFQKQK' A
#
# COMPACT_ATOMS: atom_id res chain seq x y z
N SER A 1 -1.51 -20.23 -0.46
CA SER A 1 -2.95 -19.91 -0.34
C SER A 1 -3.33 -18.96 -1.48
N ILE A 2 -4.36 -19.30 -2.26
CA ILE A 2 -4.83 -18.53 -3.42
C ILE A 2 -5.13 -17.07 -3.06
N PHE A 3 -5.66 -16.83 -1.86
CA PHE A 3 -5.98 -15.48 -1.35
C PHE A 3 -4.75 -14.57 -1.24
N GLN A 4 -3.60 -15.10 -0.81
CA GLN A 4 -2.37 -14.30 -0.72
C GLN A 4 -1.81 -13.96 -2.10
N THR A 5 -1.91 -14.88 -3.06
CA THR A 5 -1.49 -14.63 -4.43
C THR A 5 -2.34 -13.53 -5.06
N LEU A 6 -3.67 -13.57 -4.90
CA LEU A 6 -4.57 -12.51 -5.39
C LEU A 6 -4.24 -11.15 -4.76
N ARG A 7 -3.99 -11.12 -3.44
CA ARG A 7 -3.62 -9.89 -2.72
C ARG A 7 -2.34 -9.27 -3.27
N LEU A 8 -1.32 -10.09 -3.54
CA LEU A 8 -0.05 -9.62 -4.09
C LEU A 8 -0.22 -9.06 -5.50
N VAL A 9 -0.96 -9.75 -6.38
CA VAL A 9 -1.23 -9.26 -7.75
C VAL A 9 -1.95 -7.91 -7.71
N GLN A 10 -2.96 -7.77 -6.85
CA GLN A 10 -3.68 -6.50 -6.67
C GLN A 10 -2.77 -5.40 -6.13
N ALA A 11 -1.86 -5.71 -5.20
CA ALA A 11 -0.90 -4.75 -4.67
C ALA A 11 0.03 -4.22 -5.77
N PHE A 12 0.60 -5.11 -6.59
CA PHE A 12 1.45 -4.70 -7.71
C PHE A 12 0.71 -3.83 -8.73
N GLN A 13 -0.53 -4.18 -9.07
CA GLN A 13 -1.35 -3.38 -9.97
C GLN A 13 -1.67 -1.98 -9.40
N PHE A 14 -1.88 -1.89 -8.09
CA PHE A 14 -2.12 -0.61 -7.43
C PHE A 14 -0.87 0.28 -7.46
N THR A 15 0.28 -0.28 -7.08
CA THR A 15 1.55 0.47 -7.05
C THR A 15 1.95 0.97 -8.44
N ASP A 16 1.72 0.16 -9.49
CA ASP A 16 2.00 0.54 -10.88
C ASP A 16 1.14 1.72 -11.34
N LYS A 17 -0.15 1.72 -10.99
CA LYS A 17 -1.10 2.78 -11.39
C LYS A 17 -0.96 4.09 -10.60
N HIS A 18 -0.65 4.01 -9.31
CA HIS A 18 -0.71 5.17 -8.41
C HIS A 18 0.67 5.72 -8.03
N GLY A 19 1.74 4.93 -8.21
CA GLY A 19 3.08 5.29 -7.74
C GLY A 19 3.22 5.34 -6.21
N GLU A 20 2.25 4.80 -5.47
CA GLU A 20 2.28 4.65 -4.02
C GLU A 20 2.68 3.21 -3.65
N VAL A 21 3.15 2.98 -2.43
CA VAL A 21 3.56 1.65 -1.96
C VAL A 21 2.58 1.07 -0.94
N CYS A 22 2.39 -0.24 -1.01
CA CYS A 22 1.45 -0.97 -0.17
C CYS A 22 2.11 -1.45 1.15
N PRO A 23 1.59 -1.09 2.33
CA PRO A 23 2.10 -1.58 3.62
C PRO A 23 1.86 -3.07 3.85
N ALA A 24 2.43 -3.62 4.94
CA ALA A 24 2.25 -5.02 5.30
C ALA A 24 0.76 -5.37 5.47
N GLY A 25 0.33 -6.46 4.85
CA GLY A 25 -1.07 -6.91 4.91
C GLY A 25 -2.07 -6.06 4.13
N TRP A 26 -1.61 -5.11 3.30
CA TRP A 26 -2.47 -4.25 2.47
C TRP A 26 -3.51 -5.05 1.66
N LYS A 27 -4.72 -4.48 1.57
CA LYS A 27 -5.87 -4.95 0.81
C LYS A 27 -6.50 -3.78 0.05
N PRO A 28 -7.27 -4.00 -1.01
CA PRO A 28 -7.96 -2.93 -1.72
C PRO A 28 -8.78 -2.04 -0.77
N GLY A 29 -8.57 -0.73 -0.85
CA GLY A 29 -9.21 0.27 0.02
C GLY A 29 -8.47 0.56 1.33
N ALA A 30 -7.40 -0.16 1.65
CA ALA A 30 -6.53 0.16 2.80
C ALA A 30 -5.58 1.32 2.49
N ASP A 31 -5.15 2.01 3.53
CA ASP A 31 -4.18 3.10 3.44
C ASP A 31 -2.86 2.65 2.80
N THR A 32 -2.25 3.56 2.04
CA THR A 32 -0.99 3.38 1.32
C THR A 32 0.04 4.41 1.75
N ILE A 33 1.29 4.16 1.38
CA ILE A 33 2.42 5.04 1.73
C ILE A 33 2.92 5.69 0.45
N ARG A 34 3.01 7.03 0.45
CA ARG A 34 3.70 7.74 -0.63
C ARG A 34 5.21 7.60 -0.46
N PRO A 35 5.98 7.23 -1.50
CA PRO A 35 7.42 6.96 -1.41
C PRO A 35 8.24 8.26 -1.35
N ASN A 36 7.98 9.10 -0.35
CA ASN A 36 8.71 10.33 -0.06
C ASN A 36 8.77 10.52 1.46
N VAL A 37 9.89 11.00 1.99
CA VAL A 37 10.08 11.27 3.43
C VAL A 37 9.04 12.24 3.97
N LYS A 38 8.67 13.27 3.21
CA LYS A 38 7.67 14.26 3.65
C LYS A 38 6.25 13.67 3.66
N ASP A 39 5.86 12.98 2.58
CA ASP A 39 4.49 12.51 2.43
C ASP A 39 4.20 11.20 3.18
N SER A 40 5.22 10.35 3.39
CA SER A 40 5.08 9.11 4.17
C SER A 40 4.71 9.39 5.63
N GLN A 41 5.07 10.56 6.17
CA GLN A 41 4.67 10.97 7.52
C GLN A 41 3.15 11.02 7.69
N LYS A 42 2.38 11.31 6.64
CA LYS A 42 0.90 11.31 6.72
C LYS A 42 0.37 9.93 7.09
N TYR A 43 0.94 8.88 6.49
CA TYR A 43 0.60 7.50 6.83
C TYR A 43 1.02 7.17 8.26
N PHE A 44 2.28 7.45 8.63
CA PHE A 44 2.81 7.10 9.96
C PHE A 44 2.16 7.89 11.11
N GLN A 45 1.67 9.11 10.85
CA GLN A 45 0.90 9.88 11.84
C GLN A 45 -0.51 9.33 12.03
N LYS A 46 -1.14 8.80 10.97
CA LYS A 46 -2.48 8.19 11.03
C LYS A 46 -2.48 6.83 11.73
N GLN A 47 -1.34 6.13 11.71
CA GLN A 47 -1.15 4.81 12.31
C GLN A 47 -0.62 4.85 13.76
N LYS A 48 -0.48 6.06 14.33
CA LYS A 48 -0.29 6.23 15.78
C LYS A 48 -1.62 6.00 16.50
#